data_AF-A0A7K6JSG5-F1
#
_entry.id   AF-A0A7K6JSG5-F1
#
_cell.length_a   1.000
_cell.length_b   1.000
_cell.length_c   1.000
_cell.angle_alpha   90.00
_cell.angle_beta   90.00
_cell.angle_gamma   90.00
#
_symmetry.space_group_name_H-M   'P 1'
#
loop_
_entity.id
_entity.type
_entity.pdbx_description
1 polymer ?
#
loop_
_entity_poly.entity_id
_entity_poly.type
_entity_poly.pdbx_seq_one_letter_code
_entity_poly.pdbx_strand_id
1 'polypeptide(L)'
;LQMLEQQVVGGEQAQNKDLKEKHKRRKKYADERRLQLVAALQEANEDSSERALLNVYDSIQEEVRAKSKMLERLRAAETEIKDLQLEFGLEKMDYLSTIRRQERDLMLCQQLLDQVQSLVRRDCNYSNLEKIRRESVWDEESGCWKIPEPVIQKTHLPAAVPAPPQPKPARTSPSNESGEPAFCFIAGAADSVSHLQPEEDHYRLVLDRSDSETIASNYFRSRRASQIL
;
A
#
# COMPACT_ATOMS: atom_id res chain seq x y z
N LEU A 1 5.06 -0.95 -49.03
CA LEU A 1 5.65 0.40 -48.84
C LEU A 1 4.58 1.49 -48.88
N GLN A 2 3.78 1.63 -49.94
CA GLN A 2 2.69 2.63 -50.06
C GLN A 2 1.65 2.60 -48.92
N MET A 3 1.31 1.40 -48.43
CA MET A 3 0.38 1.19 -47.32
C MET A 3 0.98 1.60 -45.95
N LEU A 4 2.30 1.50 -45.80
CA LEU A 4 3.02 1.91 -44.60
C LEU A 4 3.26 3.43 -44.60
N GLU A 5 3.48 4.00 -45.78
CA GLU A 5 3.63 5.45 -45.98
C GLU A 5 2.36 6.23 -45.61
N GLN A 6 1.18 5.67 -45.89
CA GLN A 6 -0.11 6.22 -45.41
C GLN A 6 -0.28 6.14 -43.89
N GLN A 7 0.40 5.22 -43.22
CA GLN A 7 0.20 4.93 -41.79
C GLN A 7 1.22 5.62 -40.89
N VAL A 8 2.40 5.98 -41.41
CA VAL A 8 3.54 6.46 -40.61
C VAL A 8 3.67 7.99 -40.61
N VAL A 9 3.05 8.72 -41.55
CA VAL A 9 3.00 10.19 -41.52
C VAL A 9 1.62 10.71 -41.88
N GLY A 10 0.82 11.09 -40.88
CA GLY A 10 -0.33 12.00 -41.04
C GLY A 10 -1.58 11.47 -41.78
N GLY A 11 -1.58 10.24 -42.30
CA GLY A 11 -2.76 9.68 -43.00
C GLY A 11 -3.94 9.39 -42.07
N GLU A 12 -3.71 9.04 -40.80
CA GLU A 12 -4.75 8.82 -39.79
C GLU A 12 -5.59 10.09 -39.51
N GLN A 13 -4.98 11.27 -39.66
CA GLN A 13 -5.66 12.57 -39.52
C GLN A 13 -6.26 13.10 -40.83
N ALA A 14 -5.96 12.50 -41.99
CA ALA A 14 -6.44 12.99 -43.29
C ALA A 14 -7.98 12.90 -43.46
N GLN A 15 -8.62 11.98 -42.74
CA GLN A 15 -10.09 11.82 -42.67
C GLN A 15 -10.71 12.44 -41.41
N ASN A 16 -9.91 13.06 -40.52
CA ASN A 16 -10.40 13.65 -39.29
C ASN A 16 -11.25 14.90 -39.59
N LYS A 17 -12.57 14.74 -39.44
CA LYS A 17 -13.56 15.78 -39.73
C LYS A 17 -13.39 17.00 -38.81
N ASP A 18 -13.02 16.79 -37.55
CA ASP A 18 -12.85 17.85 -36.57
C ASP A 18 -11.64 18.75 -36.89
N LEU A 19 -10.55 18.17 -37.37
CA LEU A 19 -9.38 18.95 -37.81
C LEU A 19 -9.71 19.80 -39.05
N LYS A 20 -10.47 19.25 -40.01
CA LYS A 20 -10.95 20.00 -41.18
C LYS A 20 -11.89 21.14 -40.77
N GLU A 21 -12.81 20.90 -39.83
CA GLU A 21 -13.66 21.95 -39.29
C GLU A 21 -12.87 23.03 -38.56
N LYS A 22 -11.92 22.66 -37.70
CA LYS A 22 -11.05 23.59 -36.98
C LYS A 22 -10.25 24.47 -37.94
N HIS A 23 -9.71 23.88 -39.01
CA HIS A 23 -9.01 24.62 -40.05
C HIS A 23 -9.96 25.58 -40.80
N LYS A 24 -11.17 25.14 -41.15
CA LYS A 24 -12.18 25.98 -41.81
C LYS A 24 -12.61 27.15 -40.92
N ARG A 25 -12.79 26.93 -39.62
CA ARG A 25 -13.10 27.99 -38.63
C ARG A 25 -11.97 29.01 -38.54
N ARG A 26 -10.71 28.55 -38.45
CA ARG A 26 -9.53 29.42 -38.45
C ARG A 26 -9.42 30.24 -39.73
N LYS A 27 -9.64 29.63 -40.89
CA LYS A 27 -9.64 30.31 -42.19
C LYS A 27 -10.71 31.39 -42.27
N LYS A 28 -11.95 31.06 -41.90
CA LYS A 28 -13.06 32.04 -41.87
C LYS A 28 -12.76 33.22 -40.96
N TYR A 29 -12.27 32.96 -39.75
CA TYR A 29 -11.90 34.02 -38.82
C TYR A 29 -10.80 34.93 -39.38
N ALA A 30 -9.78 34.35 -40.04
CA ALA A 30 -8.74 35.12 -40.70
C ALA A 30 -9.28 35.96 -41.88
N ASP A 31 -10.19 35.39 -42.68
CA ASP A 31 -10.83 36.08 -43.81
C ASP A 31 -11.70 37.24 -43.32
N GLU A 32 -12.49 37.04 -42.25
CA GLU A 32 -13.31 38.06 -41.60
C GLU A 32 -12.43 39.18 -41.01
N ARG A 33 -11.35 38.83 -40.32
CA ARG A 33 -10.37 39.79 -39.79
C ARG A 33 -9.73 40.61 -40.92
N ARG A 34 -9.40 39.96 -42.04
CA ARG A 34 -8.84 40.62 -43.23
C ARG A 34 -9.84 41.60 -43.86
N LEU A 35 -11.11 41.21 -43.97
CA LEU A 35 -12.18 42.07 -44.46
C LEU A 35 -12.40 43.30 -43.57
N GLN A 36 -12.42 43.10 -42.24
CA GLN A 36 -12.51 44.21 -41.27
C GLN A 36 -11.35 45.19 -41.40
N LEU A 37 -10.12 44.68 -41.57
CA LEU A 37 -8.93 45.52 -41.77
C LEU A 37 -9.01 46.33 -43.07
N VAL A 38 -9.45 45.72 -44.17
CA VAL A 38 -9.59 46.40 -45.47
C VAL A 38 -10.67 47.49 -45.40
N ALA A 39 -11.80 47.22 -44.74
CA ALA A 39 -12.86 48.22 -44.55
C ALA A 39 -12.37 49.40 -43.69
N ALA A 40 -11.67 49.13 -42.58
CA ALA A 40 -11.11 50.17 -41.72
C ALA A 40 -10.06 51.04 -42.43
N LEU A 41 -9.28 50.47 -43.37
CA LEU A 41 -8.34 51.23 -44.19
C LEU A 41 -9.03 52.14 -45.22
N GLN A 42 -10.24 51.77 -45.68
CA GLN A 42 -11.02 52.58 -46.62
C GLN A 42 -11.74 53.76 -45.94
N GLU A 43 -12.08 53.65 -44.66
CA GLU A 43 -12.77 54.70 -43.88
C GLU A 43 -11.82 55.68 -43.16
N ALA A 44 -10.50 55.59 -43.38
CA ALA A 44 -9.49 56.33 -42.62
C ALA A 44 -9.45 57.85 -42.92
N ASN A 45 -10.27 58.63 -42.21
CA ASN A 45 -10.03 60.06 -41.93
C ASN A 45 -9.01 60.23 -40.78
N GLU A 46 -8.42 61.41 -40.59
CA GLU A 46 -7.39 61.64 -39.54
C GLU A 46 -7.87 61.27 -38.12
N ASP A 47 -9.12 61.60 -37.76
CA ASP A 47 -9.75 61.19 -36.48
C ASP A 47 -10.01 59.67 -36.36
N SER A 48 -10.16 58.98 -37.51
CA SER A 48 -10.31 57.53 -37.56
C SER A 48 -8.97 56.83 -37.31
N SER A 49 -7.85 57.45 -37.69
CA SER A 49 -6.50 56.94 -37.46
C SER A 49 -6.13 56.96 -35.96
N GLU A 50 -6.45 58.06 -35.26
CA GLU A 50 -6.20 58.18 -33.81
C GLU A 50 -7.03 57.18 -32.99
N ARG A 51 -8.32 57.02 -33.33
CA ARG A 51 -9.19 56.00 -32.70
C ARG A 51 -8.72 54.58 -33.00
N ALA A 52 -8.25 54.31 -34.22
CA ALA A 52 -7.71 53.00 -34.57
C ALA A 52 -6.44 52.67 -33.75
N LEU A 53 -5.56 53.64 -33.51
CA LEU A 53 -4.37 53.46 -32.70
C LEU A 53 -4.72 53.19 -31.22
N LEU A 54 -5.70 53.90 -30.66
CA LEU A 54 -6.18 53.65 -29.29
C LEU A 54 -6.75 52.24 -29.14
N ASN A 55 -7.56 51.79 -30.11
CA ASN A 55 -8.09 50.43 -30.13
C ASN A 55 -6.98 49.35 -30.24
N VAL A 56 -5.93 49.60 -31.03
CA VAL A 56 -4.77 48.72 -31.12
C VAL A 56 -4.02 48.67 -29.79
N TYR A 57 -3.84 49.82 -29.13
CA TYR A 57 -3.20 49.89 -27.83
C TYR A 57 -4.00 49.11 -26.76
N ASP A 58 -5.31 49.32 -26.70
CA ASP A 58 -6.20 48.62 -25.77
C ASP A 58 -6.18 47.10 -26.04
N SER A 59 -6.24 46.69 -27.31
CA SER A 59 -6.13 45.28 -27.70
C SER A 59 -4.79 44.66 -27.29
N ILE A 60 -3.67 45.37 -27.48
CA ILE A 60 -2.35 44.91 -27.05
C ILE A 60 -2.30 44.79 -25.52
N GLN A 61 -2.85 45.78 -24.82
CA GLN A 61 -2.85 45.80 -23.36
C GLN A 61 -3.72 44.67 -22.78
N GLU A 62 -4.88 44.39 -23.37
CA GLU A 62 -5.71 43.23 -23.05
C GLU A 62 -4.98 41.91 -23.30
N GLU A 63 -4.28 41.77 -24.43
CA GLU A 63 -3.50 40.58 -24.74
C GLU A 63 -2.36 40.36 -23.74
N VAL A 64 -1.66 41.44 -23.36
CA VAL A 64 -0.62 41.40 -22.32
C VAL A 64 -1.23 40.96 -20.99
N ARG A 65 -2.37 41.52 -20.57
CA ARG A 65 -3.06 41.10 -19.33
C ARG A 65 -3.46 39.62 -19.37
N ALA A 66 -4.03 39.16 -20.50
CA ALA A 66 -4.45 37.77 -20.68
C ALA A 66 -3.25 36.81 -20.63
N LYS A 67 -2.14 37.16 -21.28
CA LYS A 67 -0.89 36.38 -21.25
C LYS A 67 -0.26 36.35 -19.87
N SER A 68 -0.21 37.47 -19.16
CA SER A 68 0.29 37.52 -17.78
C SER A 68 -0.51 36.61 -16.85
N LYS A 69 -1.85 36.64 -16.94
CA LYS A 69 -2.72 35.74 -16.17
C LYS A 69 -2.51 34.26 -16.53
N MET A 70 -2.29 33.96 -17.81
CA MET A 70 -1.98 32.58 -18.23
C MET A 70 -0.63 32.13 -17.68
N LEU A 71 0.36 33.02 -17.66
CA LEU A 71 1.69 32.75 -17.14
C LEU A 71 1.67 32.52 -15.63
N GLU A 72 0.87 33.28 -14.87
CA GLU A 72 0.63 33.03 -13.45
C GLU A 72 0.04 31.64 -13.20
N ARG A 73 -0.97 31.25 -13.99
CA ARG A 73 -1.58 29.91 -13.89
C ARG A 73 -0.58 28.80 -14.21
N LEU A 74 0.26 29.01 -15.22
CA LEU A 74 1.30 28.06 -15.58
C LEU A 74 2.32 27.92 -14.45
N ARG A 75 2.75 29.01 -13.83
CA ARG A 75 3.63 28.99 -12.66
C ARG A 75 3.00 28.27 -11.47
N ALA A 76 1.72 28.53 -11.18
CA ALA A 76 0.99 27.85 -10.11
C ALA A 76 0.88 26.34 -10.36
N ALA A 77 0.62 25.92 -11.60
CA ALA A 77 0.62 24.51 -11.98
C ALA A 77 2.02 23.89 -11.89
N GLU A 78 3.07 24.62 -12.27
CA GLU A 78 4.46 24.16 -12.12
C GLU A 78 4.87 23.97 -10.67
N THR A 79 4.45 24.86 -9.76
CA THR A 79 4.69 24.69 -8.32
C THR A 79 3.92 23.50 -7.78
N GLU A 80 2.65 23.34 -8.14
CA GLU A 80 1.85 22.20 -7.70
C GLU A 80 2.42 20.86 -8.19
N ILE A 81 2.92 20.80 -9.43
CA ILE A 81 3.60 19.60 -9.93
C ILE A 81 4.84 19.29 -9.10
N LYS A 82 5.66 20.29 -8.75
CA LYS A 82 6.86 20.10 -7.94
C LYS A 82 6.50 19.61 -6.54
N ASP A 83 5.48 20.20 -5.92
CA ASP A 83 5.02 19.82 -4.59
C ASP A 83 4.54 18.36 -4.58
N LEU A 84 3.72 17.97 -5.56
CA LEU A 84 3.27 16.58 -5.72
C LEU A 84 4.43 15.60 -5.96
N GLN A 85 5.46 16.00 -6.72
CA GLN A 85 6.65 15.17 -6.92
C GLN A 85 7.45 14.99 -5.64
N LEU A 86 7.57 16.03 -4.81
CA LEU A 86 8.23 15.96 -3.51
C LEU A 86 7.44 15.07 -2.54
N GLU A 87 6.11 15.24 -2.47
CA GLU A 87 5.22 14.39 -1.68
C GLU A 87 5.36 12.91 -2.07
N PHE A 88 5.27 12.61 -3.37
CA PHE A 88 5.44 11.25 -3.88
C PHE A 88 6.83 10.67 -3.53
N GLY A 89 7.88 11.50 -3.62
CA GLY A 89 9.23 11.12 -3.24
C GLY A 89 9.35 10.77 -1.75
N LEU A 90 8.77 11.59 -0.88
CA LEU A 90 8.73 11.37 0.57
C LEU A 90 7.97 10.09 0.93
N GLU A 91 6.77 9.90 0.39
CA GLU A 91 5.98 8.68 0.62
C GLU A 91 6.73 7.43 0.17
N LYS A 92 7.37 7.47 -1.01
CA LYS A 92 8.19 6.37 -1.49
C LYS A 92 9.32 6.04 -0.51
N MET A 93 9.99 7.04 0.06
CA MET A 93 11.03 6.80 1.05
C MET A 93 10.46 6.15 2.32
N ASP A 94 9.30 6.61 2.79
CA ASP A 94 8.63 6.05 3.97
C ASP A 94 8.20 4.60 3.73
N TYR A 95 7.63 4.28 2.56
CA TYR A 95 7.30 2.91 2.17
C TYR A 95 8.54 2.02 2.13
N LEU A 96 9.62 2.47 1.49
CA LEU A 96 10.88 1.71 1.44
C LEU A 96 11.48 1.50 2.84
N SER A 97 11.36 2.49 3.72
CA SER A 97 11.81 2.37 5.12
C SER A 97 11.02 1.29 5.88
N THR A 98 9.71 1.24 5.64
CA THR A 98 8.80 0.26 6.26
C THR A 98 9.11 -1.15 5.75
N ILE A 99 9.26 -1.32 4.43
CA ILE A 99 9.64 -2.61 3.83
C ILE A 99 10.96 -3.11 4.42
N ARG A 100 12.00 -2.28 4.44
CA ARG A 100 13.31 -2.66 5.01
C ARG A 100 13.26 -2.99 6.49
N ARG A 101 12.34 -2.38 7.26
CA ARG A 101 12.13 -2.74 8.66
C ARG A 101 11.43 -4.09 8.76
N GLN A 102 10.34 -4.28 8.03
CA GLN A 102 9.60 -5.54 7.98
C GLN A 102 10.47 -6.71 7.50
N GLU A 103 11.33 -6.51 6.51
CA GLU A 103 12.29 -7.52 6.05
C GLU A 103 13.25 -7.94 7.16
N ARG A 104 13.77 -6.99 7.94
CA ARG A 104 14.63 -7.31 9.10
C ARG A 104 13.87 -8.05 10.19
N ASP A 105 12.64 -7.65 10.48
CA ASP A 105 11.80 -8.31 11.47
C ASP A 105 11.44 -9.75 11.04
N LEU A 106 11.15 -9.96 9.75
CA LEU A 106 10.93 -11.29 9.16
C LEU A 106 12.19 -12.16 9.24
N MET A 107 13.36 -11.59 8.93
CA MET A 107 14.65 -12.30 9.06
C MET A 107 14.90 -12.73 10.50
N LEU A 108 14.63 -11.85 11.48
CA LEU A 108 14.77 -12.18 12.89
C LEU A 108 13.80 -13.30 13.30
N CYS A 109 12.53 -13.22 12.89
CA CYS A 109 11.55 -14.26 13.16
C CYS A 109 11.97 -15.61 12.56
N GLN A 110 12.48 -15.62 11.33
CA GLN A 110 13.00 -16.83 10.69
C GLN A 110 14.17 -17.42 11.48
N GLN A 111 15.15 -16.60 11.86
CA GLN A 111 16.31 -17.04 12.64
C GLN A 111 15.90 -17.62 14.00
N LEU A 112 14.97 -16.97 14.71
CA LEU A 112 14.44 -17.47 15.98
C LEU A 112 13.72 -18.81 15.80
N LEU A 113 12.89 -18.94 14.77
CA LEU A 113 12.19 -20.20 14.47
C LEU A 113 13.18 -21.34 14.16
N ASP A 114 14.25 -21.07 13.41
CA ASP A 114 15.28 -22.08 13.11
C ASP A 114 15.99 -22.56 14.38
N GLN A 115 16.26 -21.66 15.33
CA GLN A 115 16.83 -22.03 16.64
C GLN A 115 15.84 -22.86 17.46
N VAL A 116 14.59 -22.40 17.58
CA VAL A 116 13.55 -23.06 18.37
C VAL A 116 13.17 -24.42 17.79
N GLN A 117 13.16 -24.59 16.46
CA GLN A 117 12.82 -25.85 15.80
C GLN A 117 13.72 -27.00 16.29
N SER A 118 15.00 -26.72 16.56
CA SER A 118 15.94 -27.73 17.06
C SER A 118 15.59 -28.25 18.47
N LEU A 119 14.84 -27.45 19.24
CA LEU A 119 14.38 -27.77 20.60
C LEU A 119 13.04 -28.53 20.60
N VAL A 120 12.33 -28.55 19.47
CA VAL A 120 11.03 -29.23 19.35
C VAL A 120 11.23 -30.75 19.36
N ARG A 121 10.38 -31.45 20.11
CA ARG A 121 10.41 -32.92 20.19
C ARG A 121 10.25 -33.56 18.80
N ARG A 122 11.02 -34.62 18.54
CA ARG A 122 11.06 -35.32 17.24
C ARG A 122 9.77 -36.05 16.89
N ASP A 123 8.95 -36.37 17.88
CA ASP A 123 7.65 -37.02 17.72
C ASP A 123 6.50 -36.03 17.44
N CYS A 124 6.78 -34.73 17.37
CA CYS A 124 5.81 -33.68 17.04
C CYS A 124 5.85 -33.32 15.55
N ASN A 125 4.69 -33.05 14.94
CA ASN A 125 4.58 -32.57 13.56
C ASN A 125 5.37 -31.26 13.32
N TYR A 126 5.45 -30.37 14.30
CA TYR A 126 6.21 -29.11 14.24
C TYR A 126 7.73 -29.31 14.19
N SER A 127 8.24 -30.53 14.37
CA SER A 127 9.67 -30.82 14.10
C SER A 127 10.02 -30.58 12.62
N ASN A 128 9.06 -30.68 11.71
CA ASN A 128 9.24 -30.40 10.29
C ASN A 128 8.38 -29.19 9.84
N LEU A 129 8.94 -27.98 9.99
CA LEU A 129 8.26 -26.74 9.60
C LEU A 129 7.97 -26.66 8.10
N GLU A 130 8.78 -27.28 7.23
CA GLU A 130 8.55 -27.31 5.78
C GLU A 130 7.33 -28.13 5.38
N LYS A 131 6.97 -29.15 6.19
CA LYS A 131 5.70 -29.86 6.03
C LYS A 131 4.53 -28.97 6.42
N ILE A 132 4.61 -28.31 7.58
CA ILE A 132 3.59 -27.40 8.07
C ILE A 132 3.34 -26.24 7.10
N ARG A 133 4.39 -25.63 6.55
CA ARG A 133 4.29 -24.56 5.54
C ARG A 133 3.49 -24.97 4.31
N ARG A 134 3.72 -26.18 3.79
CA ARG A 134 3.01 -26.70 2.61
C ARG A 134 1.54 -27.04 2.88
N GLU A 135 1.23 -27.41 4.12
CA GLU A 135 -0.14 -27.71 4.56
C GLU A 135 -0.91 -26.46 5.01
N SER A 136 -0.20 -25.34 5.23
CA SER A 136 -0.80 -24.07 5.65
C SER A 136 -1.40 -23.33 4.48
N VAL A 137 -2.59 -22.75 4.69
CA VAL A 137 -3.34 -22.05 3.65
C VAL A 137 -3.65 -20.64 4.14
N TRP A 138 -3.45 -19.63 3.28
CA TRP A 138 -3.87 -18.27 3.56
C TRP A 138 -5.38 -18.17 3.51
N ASP A 139 -5.99 -17.67 4.59
CA ASP A 139 -7.41 -17.37 4.63
C ASP A 139 -7.62 -15.87 4.44
N GLU A 140 -8.21 -15.50 3.30
CA GLU A 140 -8.48 -14.10 2.95
C GLU A 140 -9.57 -13.48 3.84
N GLU A 141 -10.50 -14.29 4.37
CA GLU A 141 -11.61 -13.77 5.18
C GLU A 141 -11.13 -13.33 6.57
N SER A 142 -10.24 -14.11 7.19
CA SER A 142 -9.66 -13.80 8.49
C SER A 142 -8.34 -13.02 8.39
N GLY A 143 -7.76 -12.89 7.19
CA GLY A 143 -6.46 -12.22 6.97
C GLY A 143 -5.31 -12.91 7.71
N CYS A 144 -5.35 -14.23 7.85
CA CYS A 144 -4.32 -14.98 8.57
C CYS A 144 -4.05 -16.36 7.94
N TRP A 145 -2.90 -16.94 8.26
CA TRP A 145 -2.56 -18.31 7.84
C TRP A 145 -3.29 -19.33 8.72
N LYS A 146 -4.01 -20.27 8.10
CA LYS A 146 -4.53 -21.48 8.74
C LYS A 146 -3.41 -22.50 8.87
N ILE A 147 -2.89 -22.68 10.09
CA ILE A 147 -1.77 -23.56 10.39
C ILE A 147 -2.30 -24.84 11.08
N PRO A 148 -1.86 -26.05 10.66
CA PRO A 148 -2.22 -27.31 11.34
C PRO A 148 -1.89 -27.34 12.84
N GLU A 149 -2.76 -27.92 13.66
CA GLU A 149 -2.56 -28.03 15.10
C GLU A 149 -1.36 -28.92 15.50
N PRO A 150 -0.71 -28.66 16.66
CA PRO A 150 0.40 -29.48 17.14
C PRO A 150 -0.08 -30.85 17.61
N VAL A 151 0.45 -31.91 17.00
CA VAL A 151 0.12 -33.31 17.30
C VAL A 151 1.39 -34.11 17.56
N ILE A 152 1.39 -34.88 18.67
CA ILE A 152 2.48 -35.77 19.07
C ILE A 152 2.13 -37.20 18.65
N GLN A 153 2.92 -37.80 17.77
CA GLN A 153 2.75 -39.17 17.33
C GLN A 153 3.46 -40.14 18.30
N LYS A 154 2.69 -40.89 19.08
CA LYS A 154 3.25 -41.95 19.93
C LYS A 154 3.46 -43.22 19.12
N THR A 155 4.70 -43.47 18.71
CA THR A 155 5.08 -44.71 18.04
C THR A 155 5.29 -45.80 19.07
N HIS A 156 4.39 -46.80 19.11
CA HIS A 156 4.61 -48.02 19.88
C HIS A 156 5.36 -49.03 19.02
N LEU A 157 6.48 -49.56 19.52
CA LEU A 157 7.14 -50.68 18.88
C LEU A 157 6.22 -51.91 18.96
N PRO A 158 6.10 -52.71 17.88
CA PRO A 158 5.36 -53.96 17.95
C PRO A 158 6.01 -54.85 19.00
N ALA A 159 5.19 -55.44 19.89
CA ALA A 159 5.66 -56.34 20.92
C ALA A 159 6.51 -57.45 20.27
N ALA A 160 7.75 -57.60 20.73
CA ALA A 160 8.62 -58.66 20.25
C ALA A 160 7.91 -60.01 20.43
N VAL A 161 7.92 -60.83 19.38
CA VAL A 161 7.39 -62.20 19.37
C VAL A 161 7.84 -62.92 20.65
N PRO A 162 6.94 -63.53 21.44
CA PRO A 162 7.34 -64.26 22.63
C PRO A 162 8.32 -65.36 22.24
N ALA A 163 9.52 -65.32 22.78
CA ALA A 163 10.44 -66.45 22.73
C ALA A 163 9.74 -67.69 23.33
N PRO A 164 9.97 -68.89 22.78
CA PRO A 164 9.31 -70.11 23.24
C PRO A 164 9.58 -70.36 24.74
N PRO A 165 8.61 -70.95 25.46
CA PRO A 165 8.63 -71.01 26.92
C PRO A 165 9.81 -71.87 27.41
N GLN A 166 10.74 -71.24 28.13
CA GLN A 166 11.68 -71.96 28.99
C GLN A 166 11.06 -72.14 30.40
N PRO A 167 11.12 -73.36 30.98
CA PRO A 167 10.59 -73.62 32.31
C PRO A 167 11.48 -72.96 33.39
N LYS A 168 10.86 -72.10 34.21
CA LYS A 168 11.43 -71.60 35.47
C LYS A 168 11.49 -72.73 36.50
N PRO A 169 12.46 -72.69 37.43
CA PRO A 169 12.16 -72.96 38.82
C PRO A 169 12.27 -71.69 39.66
N ALA A 170 11.40 -71.64 40.66
CA ALA A 170 11.12 -70.53 41.53
C ALA A 170 12.29 -70.13 42.41
N ARG A 171 12.41 -68.83 42.71
CA ARG A 171 12.87 -68.40 44.02
C ARG A 171 12.23 -67.07 44.43
N THR A 172 11.75 -67.12 45.65
CA THR A 172 11.01 -66.18 46.49
C THR A 172 11.60 -64.76 46.60
N SER A 173 10.71 -63.78 46.56
CA SER A 173 10.87 -62.39 47.06
C SER A 173 10.99 -62.39 48.60
N PRO A 174 11.48 -61.30 49.24
CA PRO A 174 10.56 -60.18 49.55
C PRO A 174 11.17 -58.75 49.57
N SER A 175 10.24 -57.80 49.43
CA SER A 175 10.07 -56.44 49.98
C SER A 175 11.23 -55.53 50.40
N ASN A 176 11.23 -54.30 49.87
CA ASN A 176 11.25 -52.97 50.55
C ASN A 176 11.59 -51.92 49.45
N GLU A 177 10.84 -50.85 49.14
CA GLU A 177 10.26 -49.71 49.88
C GLU A 177 10.84 -48.42 49.24
N SER A 178 10.02 -47.36 49.12
CA SER A 178 10.37 -45.96 48.74
C SER A 178 10.79 -45.69 47.28
N GLY A 179 10.29 -44.67 46.57
CA GLY A 179 9.39 -43.59 46.93
C GLY A 179 8.89 -42.82 45.71
N GLU A 180 7.75 -42.14 45.88
CA GLU A 180 7.28 -41.09 44.97
C GLU A 180 8.21 -39.88 45.05
N PRO A 181 8.44 -39.15 43.94
CA PRO A 181 8.72 -37.74 43.99
C PRO A 181 7.45 -36.96 43.66
N ALA A 182 7.07 -36.13 44.63
CA ALA A 182 6.03 -35.15 44.57
C ALA A 182 6.20 -34.18 43.38
N PHE A 183 5.06 -33.82 42.79
CA PHE A 183 4.87 -32.61 42.02
C PHE A 183 5.25 -31.41 42.90
N CYS A 184 6.39 -30.76 42.61
CA CYS A 184 6.73 -29.47 43.20
C CYS A 184 5.81 -28.38 42.62
N PHE A 185 4.70 -28.13 43.32
CA PHE A 185 4.10 -26.80 43.35
C PHE A 185 5.05 -25.87 44.12
N ILE A 186 5.61 -24.86 43.44
CA ILE A 186 6.09 -23.67 44.15
C ILE A 186 4.90 -22.74 44.30
N ALA A 187 4.44 -22.60 45.54
CA ALA A 187 3.67 -21.47 46.00
C ALA A 187 4.60 -20.52 46.75
N GLY A 188 4.50 -19.22 46.48
CA GLY A 188 5.12 -18.21 47.33
C GLY A 188 5.37 -16.85 46.69
N ALA A 189 4.31 -16.08 46.44
CA ALA A 189 4.30 -14.65 46.76
C ALA A 189 2.84 -14.16 46.74
N ALA A 190 2.41 -13.74 47.93
CA ALA A 190 1.09 -13.23 48.21
C ALA A 190 0.80 -11.90 47.51
N ASP A 191 -0.50 -11.59 47.50
CA ASP A 191 -1.08 -10.26 47.34
C ASP A 191 -1.42 -9.84 45.90
N SER A 192 -2.63 -10.23 45.46
CA SER A 192 -3.53 -9.35 44.71
C SER A 192 -4.87 -10.04 44.50
N VAL A 193 -5.84 -9.57 45.28
CA VAL A 193 -7.28 -9.46 45.00
C VAL A 193 -7.69 -9.98 43.62
N SER A 194 -8.52 -11.02 43.64
CA SER A 194 -9.41 -11.39 42.55
C SER A 194 -10.32 -10.20 42.20
N HIS A 195 -9.94 -9.45 41.17
CA HIS A 195 -10.81 -8.48 40.52
C HIS A 195 -11.20 -9.04 39.16
N LEU A 196 -12.33 -9.73 39.12
CA LEU A 196 -13.07 -10.00 37.90
C LEU A 196 -13.62 -8.65 37.42
N GLN A 197 -12.88 -7.95 36.57
CA GLN A 197 -13.39 -6.80 35.83
C GLN A 197 -13.79 -7.25 34.42
N PRO A 198 -14.94 -6.78 33.90
CA PRO A 198 -15.52 -7.32 32.68
C PRO A 198 -14.73 -6.84 31.45
N GLU A 199 -14.79 -7.66 30.39
CA GLU A 199 -14.35 -7.42 29.01
C GLU A 199 -14.75 -6.05 28.40
N GLU A 200 -15.52 -5.22 29.12
CA GLU A 200 -16.01 -3.90 28.71
C GLU A 200 -14.89 -2.84 28.61
N ASP A 201 -13.80 -2.96 29.37
CA ASP A 201 -12.72 -1.96 29.37
C ASP A 201 -11.86 -2.00 28.10
N HIS A 202 -11.69 -3.16 27.46
CA HIS A 202 -10.95 -3.25 26.20
C HIS A 202 -11.69 -2.53 25.06
N TYR A 203 -13.01 -2.71 24.98
CA TYR A 203 -13.83 -2.02 23.98
C TYR A 203 -13.89 -0.50 24.23
N ARG A 204 -13.92 -0.04 25.49
CA ARG A 204 -13.78 1.40 25.79
C ARG A 204 -12.43 1.96 25.39
N LEU A 205 -11.34 1.23 25.65
CA LEU A 205 -9.99 1.66 25.27
C LEU A 205 -9.84 1.82 23.76
N VAL A 206 -10.46 0.94 22.97
CA VAL A 206 -10.45 1.01 21.50
C VAL A 206 -11.28 2.20 20.97
N LEU A 207 -12.37 2.56 21.65
CA LEU A 207 -13.22 3.70 21.30
C LEU A 207 -12.65 5.06 21.75
N ASP A 208 -11.87 5.10 22.83
CA ASP A 208 -11.20 6.32 23.32
C ASP A 208 -9.90 6.65 22.56
N ARG A 209 -9.48 5.81 21.59
CA ARG A 209 -8.32 6.13 20.74
C ARG A 209 -8.65 7.35 19.89
N SER A 210 -7.81 8.36 19.97
CA SER A 210 -7.99 9.61 19.23
C SER A 210 -8.06 9.32 17.72
N ASP A 211 -8.89 10.07 16.98
CA ASP A 211 -9.02 9.99 15.51
C ASP A 211 -7.69 10.15 14.75
N SER A 212 -6.60 10.50 15.42
CA SER A 212 -5.23 10.53 14.87
C SER A 212 -4.52 9.18 14.84
N GLU A 213 -4.96 8.16 15.60
CA GLU A 213 -4.31 6.84 15.68
C GLU A 213 -4.93 5.77 14.77
N THR A 214 -6.17 5.98 14.32
CA THR A 214 -6.84 5.00 13.46
C THR A 214 -6.28 5.11 12.04
N ILE A 215 -5.67 4.04 11.53
CA ILE A 215 -5.06 4.03 10.18
C ILE A 215 -6.09 4.45 9.11
N ALA A 216 -7.36 4.07 9.30
CA ALA A 216 -8.46 4.43 8.40
C ALA A 216 -8.80 5.94 8.40
N SER A 217 -8.66 6.65 9.53
CA SER A 217 -8.95 8.09 9.59
C SER A 217 -7.80 8.92 9.00
N ASN A 218 -6.56 8.43 9.05
CA ASN A 218 -5.41 9.06 8.40
C ASN A 218 -5.34 8.80 6.88
N TYR A 219 -5.95 7.72 6.39
CA TYR A 219 -5.93 7.36 4.96
C TYR A 219 -6.64 8.40 4.08
N PHE A 220 -7.72 9.02 4.58
CA PHE A 220 -8.49 10.04 3.86
C PHE A 220 -8.17 11.48 4.26
N ARG A 221 -7.26 11.71 5.22
CA ARG A 221 -6.88 13.07 5.62
C ARG A 221 -6.01 13.70 4.54
N SER A 222 -6.49 14.80 3.95
CA SER A 222 -5.67 15.65 3.10
C SER A 222 -4.54 16.27 3.93
N ARG A 223 -3.30 15.79 3.77
CA ARG A 223 -2.11 16.38 4.41
C ARG A 223 -1.84 17.84 4.00
N ARG A 224 -2.51 18.30 2.94
CA ARG A 224 -2.46 19.67 2.42
C ARG A 224 -3.15 20.71 3.32
N ALA A 225 -4.04 20.30 4.24
CA ALA A 225 -4.77 21.26 5.08
C ALA A 225 -3.88 21.96 6.13
N SER A 226 -2.73 21.39 6.49
CA SER A 226 -1.86 21.92 7.55
C SER A 226 -0.71 22.81 7.08
N GLN A 227 -0.52 23.03 5.77
CA GLN A 227 0.62 23.79 5.22
C GLN A 227 0.24 25.09 4.48
N ILE A 228 -1.03 25.50 4.53
CA ILE A 228 -1.51 26.75 3.89
C ILE A 228 -1.57 27.90 4.93
N LEU A 229 -0.55 28.07 5.78
CA LEU A 229 -0.43 29.25 6.64
C LEU A 229 0.86 30.02 6.35
#